data_AF-A0A7Y9LD16-F1
#
_entry.id   AF-A0A7Y9LD16-F1
#
_cell.length_a   1.000
_cell.length_b   1.000
_cell.length_c   1.000
_cell.angle_alpha   90.00
_cell.angle_beta   90.00
_cell.angle_gamma   90.00
#
_symmetry.space_group_name_H-M   'P 1'
#
loop_
_entity.id
_entity.type
_entity.pdbx_description
1 polymer ?
#
loop_
_entity_poly.entity_id
_entity_poly.type
_entity_poly.pdbx_seq_one_letter_code
_entity_poly.pdbx_strand_id
1 'polypeptide(L)'
;MAGVRDSFWWEKLSPEEQQQVENEEWPAGETARYLSDHTRIEVEARVVWARDGEEWVRGHVTRWVRPVVLVELHDRRRQRVWLPAGDVRRVIEPGPDRGPPPDAEPVV
;
A
#
# COMPACT_ATOMS: atom_id res chain seq x y z
N MET A 1 15.98 -1.60 19.94
CA MET A 1 15.95 -2.52 18.78
C MET A 1 14.52 -2.97 18.56
N ALA A 2 13.75 -2.24 17.74
CA ALA A 2 12.38 -2.59 17.39
C ALA A 2 12.40 -3.34 16.06
N GLY A 3 12.39 -4.67 16.12
CA GLY A 3 12.08 -5.50 14.97
C GLY A 3 10.58 -5.43 14.74
N VAL A 4 10.13 -4.60 13.80
CA VAL A 4 8.78 -4.69 13.24
C VAL A 4 8.73 -6.00 12.47
N ARG A 5 8.24 -7.05 13.12
CA ARG A 5 7.92 -8.31 12.48
C ARG A 5 6.59 -8.09 11.76
N ASP A 6 6.63 -7.74 10.47
CA ASP A 6 5.50 -7.85 9.56
C ASP A 6 5.05 -9.31 9.45
N SER A 7 4.32 -9.74 10.48
CA SER A 7 3.74 -11.06 10.61
C SER A 7 2.33 -11.01 10.03
N PHE A 8 2.20 -10.74 8.73
CA PHE A 8 0.92 -10.78 8.03
C PHE A 8 0.57 -12.24 7.68
N TRP A 9 0.23 -13.02 8.71
CA TRP A 9 -0.30 -14.38 8.59
C TRP A 9 -1.75 -14.32 8.10
N TRP A 10 -2.04 -14.77 6.87
CA TRP A 10 -3.41 -14.86 6.37
C TRP A 10 -4.01 -16.24 6.69
N GLU A 11 -5.14 -16.26 7.40
CA GLU A 11 -6.14 -17.32 7.27
C GLU A 11 -6.83 -17.15 5.91
N LYS A 12 -7.12 -18.27 5.23
CA LYS A 12 -7.83 -18.25 3.94
C LYS A 12 -9.21 -17.61 4.15
N LEU A 13 -9.41 -16.42 3.59
CA LEU A 13 -10.71 -15.76 3.61
C LEU A 13 -11.71 -16.50 2.74
N SER A 14 -12.95 -16.47 3.18
CA SER A 14 -14.08 -17.03 2.44
C SER A 14 -14.32 -16.19 1.17
N PRO A 15 -14.71 -16.79 0.02
CA PRO A 15 -14.91 -16.06 -1.23
C PRO A 15 -15.92 -14.90 -1.14
N GLU A 16 -16.84 -14.95 -0.18
CA GLU A 16 -17.89 -13.97 0.11
C GLU A 16 -17.37 -12.63 0.66
N GLU A 17 -16.15 -12.62 1.22
CA GLU A 17 -15.49 -11.41 1.71
C GLU A 17 -14.78 -10.62 0.60
N GLN A 18 -14.61 -11.20 -0.60
CA GLN A 18 -13.95 -10.51 -1.70
C GLN A 18 -14.79 -9.35 -2.25
N GLN A 19 -14.15 -8.21 -2.52
CA GLN A 19 -14.80 -7.09 -3.17
C GLN A 19 -14.11 -6.70 -4.46
N GLN A 20 -14.92 -6.27 -5.43
CA GLN A 20 -14.44 -5.64 -6.64
C GLN A 20 -13.93 -4.24 -6.32
N VAL A 21 -12.82 -3.87 -6.96
CA VAL A 21 -12.23 -2.53 -6.90
C VAL A 21 -12.56 -1.83 -8.22
N GLU A 22 -13.24 -0.68 -8.15
CA GLU A 22 -13.74 0.05 -9.31
C GLU A 22 -12.66 0.87 -10.01
N ASN A 23 -11.67 1.37 -9.27
CA ASN A 23 -10.51 2.07 -9.83
C ASN A 23 -9.34 1.12 -10.17
N GLU A 24 -9.60 -0.18 -10.30
CA GLU A 24 -8.60 -1.14 -10.77
C GLU A 24 -8.27 -0.87 -12.25
N GLU A 25 -7.00 -0.59 -12.55
CA GLU A 25 -6.52 -0.32 -13.91
C GLU A 25 -5.39 -1.30 -14.28
N TRP A 26 -5.66 -2.18 -15.24
CA TRP A 26 -4.65 -3.10 -15.72
C TRP A 26 -3.65 -2.38 -16.63
N PRO A 27 -2.36 -2.70 -16.53
CA PRO A 27 -1.37 -2.15 -17.44
C PRO A 27 -1.68 -2.56 -18.89
N ALA A 28 -1.46 -1.63 -19.83
CA ALA A 28 -1.70 -1.89 -21.24
C ALA A 28 -0.81 -3.04 -21.78
N GLY A 29 -1.41 -3.95 -22.54
CA GLY A 29 -0.73 -5.09 -23.17
C GLY A 29 -0.53 -6.31 -22.26
N GLU A 30 0.17 -7.32 -22.76
CA GLU A 30 0.40 -8.59 -22.02
C GLU A 30 1.51 -8.50 -20.95
N THR A 31 2.17 -7.35 -20.83
CA THR A 31 3.40 -7.19 -20.04
C THR A 31 3.18 -7.44 -18.55
N ALA A 32 1.97 -7.22 -18.03
CA ALA A 32 1.62 -7.37 -16.61
C ALA A 32 2.08 -8.70 -16.00
N ARG A 33 1.94 -9.79 -16.76
CA ARG A 33 2.22 -11.16 -16.32
C ARG A 33 3.71 -11.47 -16.26
N TYR A 34 4.53 -10.72 -17.00
CA TYR A 34 5.97 -10.93 -17.14
C TYR A 34 6.81 -9.96 -16.29
N LEU A 35 6.17 -8.99 -15.63
CA LEU A 35 6.86 -8.09 -14.72
C LEU A 35 7.34 -8.86 -13.48
N SER A 36 8.63 -8.73 -13.18
CA SER A 36 9.23 -9.27 -11.96
C SER A 36 8.89 -8.38 -10.77
N ASP A 37 8.84 -8.98 -9.57
CA ASP A 37 8.69 -8.23 -8.33
C ASP A 37 9.94 -7.38 -8.08
N HIS A 38 9.72 -6.15 -7.64
CA HIS A 38 10.76 -5.24 -7.16
C HIS A 38 10.77 -5.20 -5.62
N THR A 39 11.71 -4.44 -5.05
CA THR A 39 11.71 -4.12 -3.61
C THR A 39 10.36 -3.55 -3.20
N ARG A 40 9.81 -4.08 -2.10
CA ARG A 40 8.53 -3.64 -1.54
C ARG A 40 8.65 -2.19 -1.04
N ILE A 41 7.72 -1.34 -1.47
CA ILE A 41 7.63 0.05 -1.02
C ILE A 41 6.31 0.20 -0.25
N GLU A 42 6.38 0.62 1.01
CA GLU A 42 5.18 0.86 1.82
C GLU A 42 4.39 2.07 1.31
N VAL A 43 3.09 1.89 1.14
CA VAL A 43 2.19 2.87 0.57
C VAL A 43 0.83 2.86 1.25
N GLU A 44 0.10 3.96 1.07
CA GLU A 44 -1.35 4.00 1.17
C GLU A 44 -1.93 4.11 -0.24
N ALA A 45 -2.91 3.26 -0.52
CA ALA A 45 -3.57 3.17 -1.81
C ALA A 45 -5.05 3.57 -1.66
N ARG A 46 -5.51 4.47 -2.51
CA ARG A 46 -6.91 4.82 -2.66
C ARG A 46 -7.61 3.70 -3.40
N VAL A 47 -8.51 3.01 -2.71
CA VAL A 47 -9.29 1.89 -3.24
C VAL A 47 -10.75 2.32 -3.27
N VAL A 48 -11.37 2.26 -4.44
CA VAL A 48 -12.81 2.47 -4.59
C VAL A 48 -13.49 1.11 -4.60
N TRP A 49 -14.03 0.69 -3.47
CA TRP A 49 -14.76 -0.55 -3.31
C TRP A 49 -16.16 -0.45 -3.93
N ALA A 50 -16.55 -1.44 -4.73
CA ALA A 50 -17.87 -1.45 -5.37
C ALA A 50 -19.06 -1.43 -4.39
N ARG A 51 -18.85 -1.87 -3.14
CA ARG A 51 -19.92 -1.92 -2.11
C ARG A 51 -19.73 -0.90 -0.98
N ASP A 52 -18.48 -0.59 -0.64
CA ASP A 52 -18.17 0.22 0.56
C ASP A 52 -17.77 1.68 0.21
N GLY A 53 -17.54 1.99 -1.06
CA GLY A 53 -17.06 3.30 -1.51
C GLY A 53 -15.55 3.47 -1.41
N GLU A 54 -15.08 4.71 -1.31
CA GLU A 54 -13.65 5.04 -1.32
C GLU A 54 -12.98 4.88 0.07
N GLU A 55 -11.81 4.24 0.10
CA GLU A 55 -11.00 4.07 1.30
C GLU A 55 -9.49 4.15 0.99
N TRP A 56 -8.69 4.67 1.92
CA TRP A 56 -7.23 4.60 1.84
C TRP A 56 -6.70 3.41 2.63
N VAL A 57 -6.13 2.44 1.93
CA VAL A 57 -5.71 1.14 2.45
C VAL A 57 -4.20 1.04 2.43
N ARG A 58 -3.58 0.59 3.54
CA ARG A 58 -2.14 0.34 3.58
C ARG A 58 -1.75 -0.86 2.73
N GLY A 59 -0.53 -0.86 2.20
CA GLY A 59 -0.03 -1.97 1.44
C GLY A 59 1.40 -1.77 0.96
N HIS A 60 1.81 -2.62 0.03
CA HIS A 60 3.12 -2.58 -0.59
C HIS A 60 3.02 -2.52 -2.10
N VAL A 61 3.68 -1.55 -2.73
CA VAL A 61 3.94 -1.64 -4.16
C VAL A 61 5.01 -2.71 -4.40
N THR A 62 4.69 -3.68 -5.25
CA THR A 62 5.60 -4.78 -5.62
C THR A 62 5.97 -4.78 -7.10
N ARG A 63 5.14 -4.21 -7.97
CA ARG A 63 5.42 -4.04 -9.41
C ARG A 63 4.91 -2.69 -9.89
N TRP A 64 5.47 -2.19 -10.98
CA TRP A 64 4.97 -0.99 -11.64
C TRP A 64 5.31 -0.98 -13.11
N VAL A 65 4.43 -0.38 -13.90
CA VAL A 65 4.66 0.02 -15.29
C VAL A 65 3.81 1.25 -15.52
N ARG A 66 4.42 2.36 -15.94
CA ARG A 66 3.68 3.62 -16.06
C ARG A 66 2.48 3.44 -17.00
N PRO A 67 1.25 3.85 -16.61
CA PRO A 67 0.92 4.70 -15.46
C PRO A 67 0.45 3.97 -14.18
N VAL A 68 0.53 2.64 -14.10
CA VAL A 68 -0.07 1.84 -13.02
C VAL A 68 0.96 1.11 -12.13
N VAL A 69 0.53 0.75 -10.93
CA VAL A 69 1.33 0.02 -9.95
C VAL A 69 0.53 -1.15 -9.37
N LEU A 70 1.20 -2.26 -9.08
CA LEU A 70 0.61 -3.39 -8.38
C LEU A 70 0.83 -3.20 -6.89
N VAL A 71 -0.27 -3.13 -6.14
CA VAL A 71 -0.27 -3.02 -4.69
C VAL A 71 -0.72 -4.34 -4.07
N GLU A 72 0.09 -4.87 -3.15
CA GLU A 72 -0.31 -5.89 -2.17
C GLU A 72 -0.98 -5.18 -0.99
N LEU A 73 -2.30 -5.21 -0.92
CA LEU A 73 -3.09 -4.52 0.10
C LEU A 73 -3.06 -5.29 1.42
N HIS A 74 -3.04 -4.54 2.52
CA HIS A 74 -3.27 -5.05 3.88
C HIS A 74 -4.76 -5.09 4.21
N ASP A 75 -5.58 -5.52 3.25
CA ASP A 75 -7.02 -5.66 3.42
C ASP A 75 -7.47 -7.07 3.01
N ARG A 76 -8.42 -7.60 3.78
CA ARG A 76 -8.97 -8.92 3.58
C ARG A 76 -9.84 -9.00 2.32
N ARG A 77 -10.54 -7.92 1.98
CA ARG A 77 -11.46 -7.85 0.83
C ARG A 77 -10.75 -8.04 -0.51
N ARG A 78 -9.46 -7.70 -0.60
CA ARG A 78 -8.65 -7.86 -1.83
C ARG A 78 -7.17 -7.87 -1.47
N GLN A 79 -6.44 -8.90 -1.90
CA GLN A 79 -5.00 -9.02 -1.60
C GLN A 79 -4.10 -8.23 -2.56
N ARG A 80 -4.45 -8.19 -3.85
CA ARG A 80 -3.63 -7.59 -4.90
C ARG A 80 -4.50 -6.81 -5.88
N VAL A 81 -4.06 -5.61 -6.24
CA VAL A 81 -4.78 -4.76 -7.19
C VAL A 81 -3.81 -3.90 -7.99
N TRP A 82 -4.08 -3.73 -9.29
CA TRP A 82 -3.40 -2.73 -10.10
C TRP A 82 -4.14 -1.40 -9.99
N LEU A 83 -3.44 -0.34 -9.62
CA LEU A 83 -4.01 0.98 -9.44
C LEU A 83 -3.23 2.03 -10.25
N PRO A 84 -3.89 3.11 -10.68
CA PRO A 84 -3.20 4.29 -11.19
C PRO A 84 -2.18 4.78 -10.17
N ALA A 85 -0.99 5.18 -10.62
CA ALA A 85 0.05 5.69 -9.72
C ALA A 85 -0.40 6.95 -8.93
N GLY A 86 -1.38 7.70 -9.44
CA GLY A 86 -1.98 8.85 -8.74
C GLY A 86 -2.86 8.46 -7.55
N ASP A 87 -3.34 7.21 -7.51
CA ASP A 87 -4.13 6.65 -6.42
C ASP A 87 -3.24 6.04 -5.33
N VAL A 88 -1.92 6.19 -5.42
CA VAL A 88 -0.97 5.61 -4.47
C VAL A 88 -0.04 6.68 -3.93
N ARG A 89 0.08 6.74 -2.61
CA ARG A 89 1.02 7.64 -1.92
C ARG A 89 1.97 6.84 -1.06
N ARG A 90 3.24 7.25 -1.03
CA ARG A 90 4.23 6.66 -0.12
C ARG A 90 3.89 7.02 1.32
N VAL A 91 4.00 6.05 2.22
CA VAL A 91 4.02 6.34 3.65
C VAL A 91 5.39 6.94 3.94
N ILE A 92 5.41 8.25 4.22
CA ILE A 92 6.58 8.84 4.87
C ILE A 92 6.40 8.47 6.34
N GLU A 93 7.09 7.44 6.81
CA GLU A 93 7.20 7.26 8.25
C GLU A 93 7.73 8.60 8.81
N PRO A 94 7.09 9.17 9.85
CA PRO A 94 7.73 10.26 10.57
C PRO A 94 9.07 9.68 11.02
N GLY A 95 10.17 10.19 10.43
CA GLY A 95 11.52 9.78 10.82
C GLY A 95 11.61 9.84 12.34
N PRO A 96 12.37 8.92 12.97
CA PRO A 96 12.40 8.82 14.43
C PRO A 96 12.65 10.21 14.96
N ASP A 97 11.64 10.73 15.66
CA ASP A 97 11.68 11.88 16.54
C ASP A 97 12.97 12.70 16.34
N ARG A 98 12.94 13.72 15.47
CA ARG A 98 13.85 14.86 15.70
C ARG A 98 13.39 15.38 17.05
N GLY A 99 13.96 14.81 18.11
CA GLY A 99 13.79 15.32 19.45
C GLY A 99 14.05 16.83 19.42
N PRO A 100 13.48 17.58 20.37
CA PRO A 100 13.76 19.00 20.46
C PRO A 100 15.27 19.24 20.34
N PRO A 101 15.73 20.26 19.61
CA PRO A 101 17.16 20.53 19.45
C PRO A 101 17.82 20.53 20.84
N PRO A 102 19.02 19.94 20.98
CA PRO A 102 19.67 19.74 22.28
C PRO A 102 20.02 21.03 23.06
N ASP A 103 19.65 22.20 22.54
CA ASP A 103 20.02 23.52 23.07
C ASP A 103 18.81 24.37 23.52
N ALA A 104 17.64 23.77 23.74
CA ALA A 104 16.55 24.47 24.42
C ALA A 104 16.88 24.55 25.93
N GLU A 105 17.80 25.46 26.28
CA GLU A 105 18.02 25.84 27.67
C GLU A 105 16.69 26.32 28.28
N PRO A 106 16.37 25.94 29.53
CA PRO A 106 15.24 26.54 30.23
C PRO A 106 15.57 28.02 30.45
N VAL A 107 14.84 28.89 29.76
CA VAL A 107 14.78 30.30 30.10
C VAL A 107 14.12 30.39 31.48
N VAL A 108 14.93 30.68 32.49
CA VAL A 108 14.53 30.97 33.87
C VAL A 108 13.92 32.36 33.96
#